data_AF-A0A7X2XU93-F1
#
_entry.id   AF-A0A7X2XU93-F1
#
_cell.length_a   1.000
_cell.length_b   1.000
_cell.length_c   1.000
_cell.angle_alpha   90.00
_cell.angle_beta   90.00
_cell.angle_gamma   90.00
#
_symmetry.space_group_name_H-M   'P 1'
#
loop_
_entity.id
_entity.type
_entity.pdbx_description
1 polymer ?
#
loop_
_entity_poly.entity_id
_entity_poly.type
_entity_poly.pdbx_seq_one_letter_code
_entity_poly.pdbx_strand_id
1 'polypeptide(L)'
;MSLPELESDEIIDKYDLPSFDQVLDALAFPPATLERDVASQKDFHKKGNNPPSYSNVRSVREVIEDAYDDFVQNLYQSGQKERSNADIMSQFRQKLNQDLATLVVVKNTGRAYLADPNADPIKV
;
A
#
# COMPACT_ATOMS: atom_id res chain seq x y z
N MET A 1 -6.94 28.77 -2.17
CA MET A 1 -5.70 28.81 -1.37
C MET A 1 -5.30 27.37 -1.13
N SER A 2 -4.10 26.96 -1.54
CA SER A 2 -3.57 25.64 -1.16
C SER A 2 -3.32 25.62 0.34
N LEU A 3 -3.64 24.51 1.00
CA LEU A 3 -3.29 24.30 2.40
C LEU A 3 -1.76 24.22 2.53
N PRO A 4 -1.18 24.66 3.67
CA PRO A 4 0.26 24.52 3.90
C PRO A 4 0.65 23.05 3.85
N GLU A 5 1.76 22.71 3.20
CA GLU A 5 2.31 21.36 3.15
C GLU A 5 2.63 20.92 4.59
N LEU A 6 2.01 19.83 5.03
CA LEU A 6 2.19 19.21 6.35
C LEU A 6 2.62 17.77 6.13
N GLU A 7 3.44 17.24 7.03
CA GLU A 7 3.79 15.81 7.01
C GLU A 7 2.57 14.95 7.36
N SER A 8 2.55 13.69 6.90
CA SER A 8 1.42 12.78 7.13
C SER A 8 1.11 12.60 8.62
N ASP A 9 2.15 12.46 9.46
CA ASP A 9 2.01 12.37 10.93
C ASP A 9 1.36 13.62 11.53
N GLU A 10 1.74 14.81 11.06
CA GLU A 10 1.14 16.07 11.52
C GLU A 10 -0.33 16.19 11.12
N ILE A 11 -0.71 15.64 9.97
CA ILE A 11 -2.10 15.59 9.50
C ILE A 11 -2.91 14.60 10.34
N ILE A 12 -2.35 13.42 10.62
CA ILE A 12 -2.95 12.39 11.47
C ILE A 12 -3.30 12.97 12.83
N ASP A 13 -2.32 13.60 13.49
CA ASP A 13 -2.51 14.22 14.81
C ASP A 13 -3.54 15.36 14.77
N LYS A 14 -3.51 16.18 13.72
CA LYS A 14 -4.40 17.35 13.57
C LYS A 14 -5.86 16.97 13.35
N TYR A 15 -6.13 15.84 12.70
CA TYR A 15 -7.48 15.39 12.38
C TYR A 15 -7.93 14.18 13.20
N ASP A 16 -7.15 13.78 14.22
CA ASP A 16 -7.44 12.60 15.06
C ASP A 16 -7.67 11.33 14.20
N LEU A 17 -6.87 11.19 13.15
CA LEU A 17 -6.94 10.05 12.24
C LEU A 17 -6.33 8.81 12.92
N PRO A 18 -6.72 7.60 12.51
CA PRO A 18 -6.06 6.39 12.98
C PRO A 18 -4.55 6.42 12.67
N SER A 19 -3.71 5.97 13.60
CA SER A 19 -2.30 5.76 13.31
C SER A 19 -2.11 4.59 12.34
N PHE A 20 -0.95 4.49 11.69
CA PHE A 20 -0.68 3.38 10.76
C PHE A 20 -0.83 2.00 11.42
N ASP A 21 -0.37 1.83 12.66
CA ASP A 21 -0.56 0.56 13.39
C ASP A 21 -2.05 0.25 13.65
N GLN A 22 -2.85 1.27 14.00
CA GLN A 22 -4.31 1.10 14.15
C GLN A 22 -5.00 0.75 12.84
N VAL A 23 -4.52 1.32 11.72
CA VAL A 23 -4.97 0.96 10.38
C VAL A 23 -4.67 -0.51 10.11
N LEU A 24 -3.43 -0.95 10.30
CA LEU A 24 -3.03 -2.36 10.08
C LEU A 24 -3.86 -3.33 10.93
N ASP A 25 -4.05 -3.03 12.21
CA ASP A 25 -4.88 -3.82 13.12
C ASP A 25 -6.33 -3.91 12.61
N ALA A 26 -6.89 -2.80 12.13
CA ALA A 26 -8.22 -2.78 11.57
C ALA A 26 -8.32 -3.58 10.26
N LEU A 27 -7.33 -3.49 9.37
CA LEU A 27 -7.29 -4.25 8.11
C LEU A 27 -7.24 -5.76 8.35
N ALA A 28 -6.79 -6.21 9.53
CA ALA A 28 -6.78 -7.61 9.97
C ALA A 28 -6.01 -8.55 9.02
N PHE A 29 -4.93 -8.06 8.42
CA PHE A 29 -4.04 -8.89 7.61
C PHE A 29 -3.30 -9.93 8.47
N PRO A 30 -3.15 -11.18 7.99
CA PRO A 30 -2.20 -12.11 8.59
C PRO A 30 -0.78 -11.53 8.55
N PRO A 31 0.04 -11.65 9.61
CA PRO A 31 1.42 -11.14 9.61
C PRO A 31 2.25 -11.65 8.43
N ALA A 32 2.08 -12.92 8.07
CA ALA A 32 2.76 -13.52 6.92
C ALA A 32 2.37 -12.88 5.57
N THR A 33 1.17 -12.29 5.46
CA THR A 33 0.76 -11.55 4.26
C THR A 33 1.45 -10.20 4.17
N LEU A 34 1.66 -9.52 5.30
CA LEU A 34 2.33 -8.22 5.37
C LEU A 34 3.79 -8.30 4.94
N GLU A 35 4.45 -9.42 5.22
CA GLU A 35 5.85 -9.69 4.86
C GLU A 35 6.01 -10.22 3.42
N ARG A 36 4.93 -10.42 2.66
CA ARG A 36 5.05 -10.87 1.27
C ARG A 36 5.68 -9.79 0.41
N ASP A 37 6.62 -10.22 -0.43
CA ASP A 37 7.20 -9.41 -1.49
C ASP A 37 6.18 -9.21 -2.63
N VAL A 38 6.00 -7.97 -3.05
CA VAL A 38 5.13 -7.57 -4.16
C VAL A 38 5.84 -6.59 -5.09
N ALA A 39 5.41 -6.57 -6.35
CA ALA A 39 5.86 -5.61 -7.34
C ALA A 39 4.71 -5.22 -8.28
N SER A 40 4.83 -4.06 -8.94
CA SER A 40 3.89 -3.71 -10.00
C SER A 40 4.12 -4.57 -11.23
N GLN A 41 3.05 -4.86 -11.97
CA GLN A 41 3.17 -5.47 -13.30
C GLN A 41 4.06 -4.67 -14.26
N LYS A 42 4.13 -3.35 -14.07
CA LYS A 42 4.96 -2.44 -14.89
C LYS A 42 6.46 -2.60 -14.63
N ASP A 43 6.84 -3.10 -13.45
CA ASP A 43 8.23 -3.34 -13.06
C ASP A 43 8.76 -4.67 -13.60
N PHE A 44 7.96 -5.40 -14.37
CA PHE A 44 8.41 -6.61 -15.03
C PHE A 44 9.37 -6.29 -16.19
N HIS A 45 10.60 -6.77 -16.08
CA HIS A 45 11.63 -6.57 -17.09
C HIS A 45 12.14 -7.91 -17.65
N LYS A 46 12.14 -8.02 -18.98
CA LYS A 46 12.78 -9.10 -19.73
C LYS A 46 13.54 -8.51 -20.91
N LYS A 47 14.86 -8.31 -20.77
CA LYS A 47 15.71 -7.73 -21.83
C LYS A 47 16.90 -8.65 -22.14
N GLY A 48 17.01 -9.09 -23.39
CA GLY A 48 18.12 -9.93 -23.86
C GLY A 48 18.18 -11.30 -23.17
N ASN A 49 19.38 -11.70 -22.75
CA ASN A 49 19.63 -12.99 -22.09
C ASN A 49 19.44 -12.95 -20.55
N ASN A 50 19.05 -11.81 -19.98
CA ASN A 50 18.79 -11.74 -18.54
C ASN A 50 17.53 -12.54 -18.19
N PRO A 51 17.51 -13.24 -17.05
CA PRO A 51 16.30 -13.89 -16.58
C PRO A 51 15.19 -12.85 -16.39
N PRO A 52 13.95 -13.12 -16.85
CA PRO A 52 12.82 -12.24 -16.61
C PRO A 52 12.66 -12.03 -15.11
N SER A 53 12.45 -10.80 -14.67
CA SER A 53 12.30 -10.52 -13.24
C SER A 53 11.53 -9.22 -13.00
N TYR A 54 10.98 -9.10 -11.80
CA TYR A 54 10.43 -7.85 -11.30
C TYR A 54 11.53 -7.02 -10.64
N SER A 55 11.56 -5.73 -10.93
CA SER A 55 12.31 -4.72 -10.17
C SER A 55 11.40 -4.05 -9.13
N ASN A 56 11.95 -3.15 -8.31
CA ASN A 56 11.18 -2.34 -7.33
C ASN A 56 10.27 -3.17 -6.40
N VAL A 57 10.79 -4.30 -5.92
CA VAL A 57 10.08 -5.18 -5.00
C VAL A 57 10.02 -4.55 -3.62
N ARG A 58 8.82 -4.56 -3.04
CA ARG A 58 8.52 -4.03 -1.70
C ARG A 58 7.64 -5.01 -0.94
N SER A 59 7.60 -4.91 0.37
CA SER A 59 6.66 -5.68 1.18
C SER A 59 5.24 -5.14 1.05
N VAL A 60 4.24 -5.97 1.33
CA VAL A 60 2.84 -5.52 1.43
C VAL A 60 2.69 -4.45 2.52
N ARG A 61 3.43 -4.55 3.63
CA ARG A 61 3.41 -3.52 4.69
C ARG A 61 3.81 -2.15 4.17
N GLU A 62 4.94 -2.04 3.48
CA GLU A 62 5.42 -0.77 2.90
C GLU A 62 4.42 -0.20 1.89
N VAL A 63 3.79 -1.04 1.08
CA VAL A 63 2.75 -0.59 0.14
C VAL A 63 1.54 -0.01 0.86
N ILE A 64 1.11 -0.60 1.97
CA ILE A 64 -0.03 -0.09 2.75
C ILE A 64 0.35 1.24 3.43
N GLU A 65 1.59 1.36 3.91
CA GLU A 65 2.13 2.57 4.53
C GLU A 65 2.12 3.75 3.54
N ASP A 66 2.76 3.59 2.39
CA ASP A 66 2.76 4.60 1.31
C ASP A 66 1.33 4.97 0.89
N ALA A 67 0.44 3.98 0.74
CA ALA A 67 -0.94 4.21 0.34
C ALA A 67 -1.73 4.98 1.41
N TYR A 68 -1.43 4.76 2.69
CA TYR A 68 -2.07 5.46 3.78
C TYR A 68 -1.59 6.91 3.87
N ASP A 69 -0.29 7.14 3.73
CA ASP A 69 0.29 8.48 3.68
C ASP A 69 -0.30 9.30 2.52
N ASP A 70 -0.34 8.72 1.32
CA ASP A 70 -0.96 9.35 0.16
C ASP A 70 -2.45 9.66 0.42
N PHE A 71 -3.16 8.75 1.08
CA PHE A 71 -4.57 8.94 1.39
C PHE A 71 -4.81 10.08 2.40
N VAL A 72 -4.01 10.14 3.46
CA VAL A 72 -4.02 11.21 4.47
C VAL A 72 -3.73 12.57 3.84
N GLN A 73 -2.72 12.64 2.97
CA GLN A 73 -2.39 13.85 2.21
C GLN A 73 -3.54 14.30 1.31
N ASN A 74 -4.17 13.37 0.59
CA ASN A 74 -5.33 13.68 -0.25
C ASN A 74 -6.55 14.15 0.55
N LEU A 75 -6.82 13.54 1.72
CA LEU A 75 -7.88 13.99 2.63
C LEU A 75 -7.63 15.43 3.10
N TYR A 76 -6.38 15.73 3.47
CA TYR A 76 -6.00 17.07 3.88
C TYR A 76 -6.18 18.08 2.76
N GLN A 77 -5.63 17.82 1.57
CA GLN A 77 -5.72 18.72 0.41
C GLN A 77 -7.15 18.95 -0.06
N SER A 78 -8.01 17.93 0.03
CA SER A 78 -9.43 18.03 -0.35
C SER A 78 -10.31 18.76 0.67
N GLY A 79 -9.78 19.06 1.86
CA GLY A 79 -10.52 19.74 2.92
C GLY A 79 -11.66 18.93 3.53
N GLN A 80 -11.67 17.60 3.34
CA GLN A 80 -12.68 16.69 3.87
C GLN A 80 -12.39 16.35 5.35
N LYS A 81 -12.59 17.36 6.21
CA LYS A 81 -12.15 17.36 7.62
C LYS A 81 -13.15 16.77 8.62
N GLU A 82 -14.39 16.49 8.20
CA GLU A 82 -15.50 16.10 9.10
C GLU A 82 -16.02 14.68 8.79
N ARG A 83 -15.13 13.73 8.49
CA ARG A 83 -15.53 12.34 8.28
C ARG A 83 -15.31 11.51 9.54
N SER A 84 -16.19 10.54 9.77
CA SER A 84 -15.99 9.59 10.85
C SER A 84 -14.81 8.67 10.53
N ASN A 85 -14.10 8.19 11.55
CA ASN A 85 -13.01 7.23 11.37
C ASN A 85 -13.48 5.95 10.66
N ALA A 86 -14.75 5.56 10.83
CA ALA A 86 -15.33 4.44 10.11
C ALA A 86 -15.43 4.69 8.59
N ASP A 87 -15.84 5.90 8.18
CA ASP A 87 -15.92 6.27 6.76
C ASP A 87 -14.53 6.37 6.12
N ILE A 88 -13.59 6.97 6.84
CA ILE A 88 -12.18 7.09 6.45
C ILE A 88 -11.59 5.70 6.21
N MET A 89 -11.75 4.79 7.16
CA MET A 89 -11.28 3.41 7.03
C MET A 89 -11.98 2.66 5.90
N SER A 90 -13.29 2.83 5.73
CA SER A 90 -14.01 2.17 4.63
C SER A 90 -13.51 2.61 3.26
N GLN A 91 -13.25 3.91 3.08
CA GLN A 91 -12.73 4.44 1.82
C GLN A 91 -11.29 4.02 1.57
N PHE A 92 -10.47 4.06 2.62
CA PHE A 92 -9.09 3.58 2.54
C PHE A 92 -9.06 2.11 2.13
N ARG A 93 -9.88 1.24 2.75
CA ARG A 93 -10.00 -0.17 2.36
C ARG A 93 -10.38 -0.34 0.89
N GLN A 94 -11.34 0.43 0.40
CA GLN A 94 -11.78 0.34 -0.99
C GLN A 94 -10.67 0.73 -1.96
N LYS A 95 -9.96 1.84 -1.68
CA LYS A 95 -8.81 2.28 -2.48
C LYS A 95 -7.67 1.28 -2.41
N LEU A 96 -7.32 0.82 -1.21
CA LEU A 96 -6.26 -0.14 -0.99
C LEU A 96 -6.54 -1.47 -1.72
N ASN A 97 -7.77 -1.97 -1.70
CA ASN A 97 -8.13 -3.16 -2.45
C ASN A 97 -7.99 -2.99 -3.98
N GLN A 98 -8.24 -1.79 -4.50
CA GLN A 98 -8.00 -1.50 -5.92
C GLN A 98 -6.50 -1.46 -6.22
N ASP A 99 -5.70 -0.82 -5.37
CA ASP A 99 -4.26 -0.69 -5.54
C ASP A 99 -3.57 -2.06 -5.44
N LEU A 100 -3.89 -2.86 -4.41
CA LEU A 100 -3.37 -4.22 -4.21
C LEU A 100 -3.72 -5.17 -5.36
N ALA A 101 -4.90 -5.03 -5.98
CA ALA A 101 -5.29 -5.86 -7.12
C ALA A 101 -4.40 -5.65 -8.36
N THR A 102 -3.64 -4.55 -8.43
CA THR A 102 -2.69 -4.28 -9.52
C THR A 102 -1.30 -4.89 -9.29
N LEU A 103 -1.04 -5.36 -8.07
CA LEU A 103 0.25 -5.89 -7.67
C LEU A 103 0.36 -7.39 -7.90
N VAL A 104 1.59 -7.85 -8.08
CA VAL A 104 1.93 -9.26 -8.23
C VAL A 104 2.77 -9.68 -7.05
N VAL A 105 2.36 -10.74 -6.37
CA VAL A 105 3.20 -11.38 -5.35
C VAL A 105 4.38 -12.04 -6.05
N VAL A 106 5.58 -11.72 -5.59
CA VAL A 106 6.81 -12.25 -6.14
C VAL A 106 7.54 -13.09 -5.10
N LYS A 107 8.40 -13.98 -5.57
CA LYS A 107 9.32 -14.74 -4.73
C LYS A 107 10.75 -14.52 -5.16
N ASN A 108 11.63 -14.36 -4.19
CA ASN A 108 13.06 -14.30 -4.43
C ASN A 108 13.61 -15.71 -4.69
N THR A 109 14.22 -15.91 -5.86
CA THR A 109 14.87 -17.18 -6.25
C THR A 109 16.37 -17.20 -5.97
N GLY A 110 16.91 -16.16 -5.32
CA GLY A 110 18.35 -15.92 -5.14
C GLY A 110 19.04 -15.32 -6.38
N ARG A 111 18.37 -15.30 -7.54
CA ARG A 111 18.87 -14.71 -8.79
C ARG A 111 17.96 -13.64 -9.38
N ALA A 112 16.68 -13.69 -9.03
CA ALA A 112 15.63 -12.87 -9.59
C ALA A 112 14.38 -12.92 -8.70
N TYR A 113 13.55 -11.89 -8.77
CA TYR A 113 12.19 -11.90 -8.26
C TYR A 113 11.24 -12.31 -9.38
N LEU A 114 10.52 -13.41 -9.17
CA LEU A 114 9.57 -13.96 -10.13
C LEU A 114 8.18 -13.93 -9.54
N ALA A 115 7.16 -13.74 -10.37
CA ALA A 115 5.77 -13.94 -9.95
C ALA A 115 5.61 -15.31 -9.30
N ASP A 116 4.95 -15.37 -8.15
CA ASP A 116 4.63 -16.64 -7.52
C ASP A 116 3.27 -17.15 -8.02
N PRO A 117 3.23 -18.20 -8.87
CA PRO A 117 1.98 -18.68 -9.46
C PRO A 117 1.03 -19.32 -8.43
N ASN A 118 1.53 -19.63 -7.23
CA ASN A 118 0.77 -20.23 -6.15
C ASN A 118 0.33 -19.21 -5.08
N ALA A 119 0.67 -17.93 -5.25
CA ALA A 119 0.32 -16.93 -4.26
C ALA A 119 -1.16 -16.50 -4.40
N ASP A 120 -1.86 -16.54 -3.27
CA ASP A 120 -3.21 -15.98 -3.20
C ASP A 120 -3.20 -14.46 -3.42
N PRO A 121 -4.22 -13.90 -4.10
CA PRO A 121 -4.40 -12.46 -4.23
C PRO A 121 -4.45 -11.77 -2.88
N ILE A 122 -3.77 -10.63 -2.76
CA ILE A 122 -3.79 -9.81 -1.55
C ILE A 122 -5.06 -8.98 -1.56
N LYS A 123 -5.86 -9.11 -0.51
CA LYS A 123 -7.10 -8.36 -0.32
C LYS A 123 -7.34 -8.11 1.16
N VAL A 124 -7.96 -6.96 1.43
CA VAL A 124 -8.46 -6.52 2.73
C VAL A 124 -9.94 -6.89 2.87
#